data_AF-A0A3B8NEF8-F1
#
_entry.id   AF-A0A3B8NEF8-F1
#
_cell.length_a   1.000
_cell.length_b   1.000
_cell.length_c   1.000
_cell.angle_alpha   90.00
_cell.angle_beta   90.00
_cell.angle_gamma   90.00
#
_symmetry.space_group_name_H-M   'P 1'
#
loop_
_entity.id
_entity.type
_entity.pdbx_description
1 polymer ?
#
loop_
_entity_poly.entity_id
_entity_poly.type
_entity_poly.pdbx_seq_one_letter_code
_entity_poly.pdbx_strand_id
1 'polypeptide(L)' 'KPILSENCYFCHGPDQNKRKAKLRLDNFKDATASHNGVSAIVPNDPDKSELIYRIFSDDPDEVMPP' A
#
# COMPACT_ATOMS: atom_id res chain seq x y z
N LYS A 1 -14.45 1.07 -2.74
CA LYS A 1 -13.55 1.77 -1.80
C LYS A 1 -13.63 1.36 -0.30
N PRO A 2 -14.64 0.63 0.24
CA PRO A 2 -14.71 0.41 1.69
C PRO A 2 -13.53 -0.41 2.25
N ILE A 3 -13.06 -1.42 1.50
CA ILE A 3 -11.99 -2.32 1.95
C ILE A 3 -10.69 -1.57 2.31
N LEU A 4 -10.22 -0.67 1.43
CA LEU A 4 -8.96 0.04 1.69
C LEU A 4 -9.10 1.13 2.76
N SER A 5 -10.27 1.76 2.89
CA SER A 5 -10.50 2.74 3.95
C SER A 5 -10.49 2.12 5.34
N GLU A 6 -11.01 0.89 5.46
CA GLU A 6 -11.07 0.16 6.74
C GLU A 6 -9.71 -0.43 7.12
N ASN A 7 -8.98 -0.98 6.14
CA ASN A 7 -7.79 -1.79 6.43
C ASN A 7 -6.46 -1.09 6.17
N CYS A 8 -6.41 -0.02 5.36
CA CYS A 8 -5.14 0.50 4.84
C CYS A 8 -4.94 2.01 5.07
N TYR A 9 -5.99 2.83 4.98
CA TYR A 9 -5.83 4.30 4.99
C TYR A 9 -5.43 4.89 6.34
N PHE A 10 -5.57 4.15 7.43
CA PHE A 10 -5.09 4.63 8.73
C PHE A 10 -3.58 4.95 8.71
N CYS A 11 -2.79 4.09 8.04
CA CYS A 11 -1.34 4.25 7.89
C CYS A 11 -0.92 4.78 6.52
N HIS A 12 -1.70 4.57 5.46
CA HIS A 12 -1.33 4.92 4.08
C HIS A 12 -2.37 5.80 3.39
N GLY A 13 -3.10 6.60 4.16
CA GLY A 13 -4.15 7.50 3.67
C GLY A 13 -3.73 8.98 3.63
N PRO A 14 -4.72 9.89 3.62
CA PRO A 14 -4.48 11.31 3.42
C PRO A 14 -3.86 12.03 4.64
N ASP A 15 -3.96 11.48 5.85
CA ASP A 15 -3.37 12.08 7.06
C ASP A 15 -1.84 11.98 7.04
N GLN A 16 -1.16 13.11 6.84
CA GLN A 16 0.30 13.17 6.76
C GLN A 16 0.99 12.80 8.07
N ASN A 17 0.36 13.05 9.22
CA ASN A 17 0.97 12.80 10.53
C ASN A 17 1.03 11.31 10.87
N LYS A 18 0.13 10.51 10.27
CA LYS A 18 0.09 9.04 10.43
C LYS A 18 0.70 8.29 9.25
N ARG A 19 1.03 9.00 8.17
CA ARG A 19 1.41 8.37 6.91
C ARG A 19 2.77 7.68 6.99
N LYS A 20 2.76 6.35 6.86
CA LYS A 20 3.96 5.53 6.73
C LYS A 20 4.46 5.52 5.29
N ALA A 21 5.79 5.46 5.13
CA ALA A 21 6.49 5.38 3.84
C ALA A 21 6.15 6.48 2.82
N LYS A 22 5.51 7.58 3.25
CA LYS A 22 4.94 8.62 2.36
C LYS A 22 3.95 8.07 1.30
N LEU A 23 3.47 6.84 1.47
CA LEU A 23 2.59 6.14 0.53
C LEU A 23 1.13 6.56 0.72
N ARG A 24 0.42 6.75 -0.39
CA ARG A 24 -1.00 7.13 -0.46
C ARG A 24 -1.77 6.07 -1.26
N LEU A 25 -2.48 5.18 -0.57
CA LEU A 25 -3.36 4.21 -1.20
C LEU A 25 -4.74 4.80 -1.56
N ASP A 26 -5.09 5.96 -0.98
CA ASP A 26 -6.33 6.68 -1.30
C ASP A 26 -6.29 7.41 -2.65
N ASN A 27 -5.09 7.60 -3.20
CA ASN A 27 -4.83 8.29 -4.46
C ASN A 27 -4.24 7.31 -5.48
N PHE A 28 -4.90 7.15 -6.62
CA PHE A 28 -4.47 6.20 -7.64
C PHE A 28 -3.07 6.51 -8.19
N LYS A 29 -2.78 7.78 -8.50
CA LYS A 29 -1.49 8.19 -9.05
C LYS A 29 -0.35 7.82 -8.11
N ASP A 30 -0.51 8.15 -6.83
CA ASP A 30 0.50 7.86 -5.81
C ASP A 30 0.59 6.34 -5.54
N ALA A 31 -0.52 5.61 -5.48
CA ALA A 31 -0.52 4.16 -5.26
C ALA A 31 0.17 3.37 -6.39
N THR A 32 0.14 3.89 -7.62
CA THR A 32 0.82 3.29 -8.78
C THR A 32 2.23 3.82 -9.02
N ALA A 33 2.63 4.89 -8.34
CA ALA A 33 3.94 5.49 -8.52
C ALA A 33 5.04 4.52 -8.07
N SER A 34 6.16 4.55 -8.77
CA SER A 34 7.34 3.79 -8.35
C SER A 34 8.07 4.54 -7.25
N HIS A 35 8.33 3.83 -6.15
CA HIS A 35 9.12 4.24 -5.02
C HIS A 35 10.33 3.31 -4.91
N ASN A 36 11.51 3.80 -5.28
CA ASN A 36 12.76 3.02 -5.28
C ASN A 36 12.67 1.71 -6.10
N GLY A 37 11.95 1.73 -7.23
CA GLY A 37 11.79 0.56 -8.09
C GLY A 37 10.58 -0.32 -7.73
N VAL A 38 9.85 -0.01 -6.66
CA VAL A 38 8.68 -0.78 -6.20
C VAL A 38 7.42 0.08 -6.27
N SER A 39 6.32 -0.45 -6.78
CA SER A 39 5.00 0.20 -6.77
C SER A 39 4.06 -0.54 -5.85
N ALA A 40 3.27 0.18 -5.06
CA ALA A 40 2.27 -0.44 -4.18
C ALA A 40 1.24 -1.21 -5.00
N ILE A 41 0.79 -0.63 -6.12
CA ILE A 41 -0.12 -1.27 -7.07
C ILE A 41 0.48 -1.17 -8.47
N VAL A 42 0.65 -2.30 -9.13
CA VAL A 42 0.97 -2.40 -10.56
C VAL A 42 -0.32 -2.75 -11.30
N PRO A 43 -0.91 -1.81 -12.08
CA PRO A 43 -2.14 -2.09 -12.81
C PRO A 43 -1.99 -3.27 -13.76
N ASN A 44 -2.98 -4.17 -13.74
CA ASN A 44 -3.03 -5.40 -14.55
C ASN A 44 -1.98 -6.47 -14.22
N ASP A 45 -1.17 -6.30 -13.18
CA ASP A 45 -0.14 -7.26 -12.77
C ASP A 45 -0.09 -7.34 -11.23
N PRO A 46 -1.07 -8.03 -10.60
CA PRO A 46 -1.18 -8.09 -9.14
C PRO A 46 0.04 -8.77 -8.49
N ASP A 47 0.68 -9.71 -9.18
CA ASP A 47 1.85 -10.45 -8.67
C ASP A 47 3.08 -9.55 -8.51
N LYS A 48 3.16 -8.43 -9.24
CA LYS A 48 4.19 -7.40 -9.08
C LYS A 48 3.80 -6.27 -8.14
N SER A 49 2.60 -6.31 -7.56
CA SER A 49 2.12 -5.28 -6.64
C SER A 49 2.60 -5.58 -5.23
N GLU A 50 3.38 -4.67 -4.65
CA GLU A 50 3.86 -4.79 -3.27
C GLU A 50 2.72 -4.93 -2.25
N LEU A 51 1.56 -4.31 -2.53
CA LEU A 51 0.38 -4.45 -1.69
C LEU A 51 -0.10 -5.90 -1.58
N ILE A 52 0.00 -6.69 -2.66
CA ILE A 52 -0.40 -8.10 -2.66
C ILE A 52 0.61 -8.92 -1.86
N TYR A 53 1.91 -8.69 -2.09
CA TYR A 53 2.97 -9.34 -1.33
C TYR A 53 2.79 -9.13 0.18
N ARG A 54 2.57 -7.88 0.63
CA ARG A 54 2.42 -7.57 2.05
C ARG A 54 1.16 -8.14 2.68
N ILE A 55 0.07 -8.30 1.94
CA ILE A 55 -1.16 -8.91 2.50
C ILE A 55 -0.97 -10.41 2.76
N PHE A 56 -0.15 -11.10 1.95
CA PHE A 56 0.06 -12.54 2.02
C PHE A 56 1.43 -12.94 2.59
N SER A 57 2.22 -11.99 3.08
CA SER A 57 3.51 -12.26 3.69
C SER A 57 3.33 -12.96 5.05
N ASP A 58 4.14 -13.99 5.31
CA ASP A 58 4.25 -14.62 6.63
C ASP A 58 5.32 -13.96 7.51
N ASP A 59 6.11 -13.04 6.95
CA ASP A 59 7.11 -12.27 7.70
C ASP A 59 6.41 -11.16 8.51
N PRO A 60 6.50 -11.17 9.87
CA PRO A 60 5.85 -10.19 10.72
C PRO A 60 6.36 -8.75 10.53
N ASP A 61 7.56 -8.57 9.98
CA ASP A 61 8.11 -7.24 9.70
C ASP A 61 7.60 -6.66 8.36
N GLU A 62 7.12 -7.52 7.46
CA GLU A 62 6.66 -7.13 6.12
C GLU A 62 5.13 -7.15 5.96
N VAL A 63 4.44 -8.04 6.68
CA VAL A 63 2.99 -8.26 6.57
C VAL A 63 2.20 -7.00 6.93
N MET A 64 1.14 -6.74 6.16
CA MET A 64 0.25 -5.61 6.36
C MET A 64 -1.22 -6.04 6.32
N PRO A 65 -2.09 -5.41 7.13
CA PRO A 65 -1.79 -4.35 8.10
C PRO A 65 -0.96 -4.86 9.30
N PRO A 66 -0.12 -3.99 9.91
CA PRO A 66 0.74 -4.36 11.04
C PRO A 66 -0.04 -4.49 12.35
#